data_AF-R7JEM7-F1
#
_entry.id   AF-R7JEM7-F1
#
_cell.length_a   1.000
_cell.length_b   1.000
_cell.length_c   1.000
_cell.angle_alpha   90.00
_cell.angle_beta   90.00
_cell.angle_gamma   90.00
#
_symmetry.space_group_name_H-M   'P 1'
#
loop_
_entity.id
_entity.type
_entity.pdbx_description
1 polymer ?
#
loop_
_entity_poly.entity_id
_entity_poly.type
_entity_poly.pdbx_seq_one_letter_code
_entity_poly.pdbx_strand_id
1 'polypeptide(L)'
;MKAFMSSFGTDPRLYNGQSTMCENSNTYYLFRVFVLLLAAISFADSIQSTVARTPVKGIPAPVYVRSVDEFFLMEIKEYHVFNARAADSYVKVLFSTTTVIKDFKVLKLSECEIDDNGRISFHEETLYEQFELLPECPIMVIMTFFGSIPNNGFSYIDKDGTTRKFTVNLSGKDGRVEIEEY
;
A
#
# COMPACT_ATOMS: atom_id res chain seq x y z
N MET A 1 6.22 -38.94 19.16
CA MET A 1 7.13 -38.40 18.13
C MET A 1 6.52 -37.12 17.58
N LYS A 2 7.27 -36.00 17.56
CA LYS A 2 6.92 -34.69 16.94
C LYS A 2 6.63 -34.88 15.42
N ALA A 3 5.91 -34.04 14.66
CA ALA A 3 5.92 -32.58 14.52
C ALA A 3 4.58 -32.12 13.86
N PHE A 4 3.97 -31.00 14.24
CA PHE A 4 4.21 -29.61 13.77
C PHE A 4 4.02 -29.43 12.24
N MET A 5 2.90 -28.82 11.83
CA MET A 5 2.86 -27.94 10.65
C MET A 5 1.66 -26.98 10.73
N SER A 6 2.04 -25.71 10.57
CA SER A 6 1.33 -24.42 10.64
C SER A 6 -0.13 -24.36 10.20
N SER A 7 -0.98 -23.94 11.12
CA SER A 7 -2.14 -23.09 10.80
C SER A 7 -1.60 -21.71 10.41
N PHE A 8 -1.63 -21.39 9.12
CA PHE A 8 -1.49 -20.01 8.67
C PHE A 8 -2.77 -19.29 9.10
N GLY A 9 -2.63 -18.36 10.05
CA GLY A 9 -3.73 -17.54 10.55
C GLY A 9 -4.27 -16.66 9.43
N THR A 10 -5.38 -17.07 8.83
CA THR A 10 -6.13 -16.26 7.89
C THR A 10 -6.76 -15.08 8.63
N ASP A 11 -6.50 -13.84 8.19
CA ASP A 11 -7.10 -12.63 8.77
C ASP A 11 -8.64 -12.70 8.69
N PRO A 12 -9.35 -12.72 9.83
CA PRO A 12 -10.81 -12.83 9.87
C PRO A 12 -11.54 -11.62 9.25
N ARG A 13 -10.86 -10.51 8.95
CA ARG A 13 -11.45 -9.36 8.22
C ARG A 13 -11.71 -9.63 6.74
N LEU A 14 -11.19 -10.74 6.21
CA LEU A 14 -11.35 -11.13 4.80
C LEU A 14 -12.65 -11.90 4.53
N TYR A 15 -13.46 -12.19 5.56
CA TYR A 15 -14.76 -12.82 5.39
C TYR A 15 -15.90 -11.83 5.69
N ASN A 16 -16.70 -11.56 4.66
CA ASN A 16 -17.94 -10.82 4.82
C ASN A 16 -19.00 -11.79 5.39
N GLY A 17 -19.33 -11.64 6.67
CA GLY A 17 -20.36 -12.44 7.34
C GLY A 17 -20.23 -12.40 8.87
N GLN A 18 -21.17 -11.70 9.52
CA GLN A 18 -21.37 -11.67 10.97
C GLN A 18 -20.97 -12.96 11.71
N SER A 19 -20.10 -12.85 12.71
CA SER A 19 -20.11 -13.68 13.93
C SER A 19 -19.30 -13.00 15.03
N THR A 20 -20.01 -12.49 16.04
CA THR A 20 -19.50 -12.16 17.37
C THR A 20 -18.90 -13.41 18.04
N MET A 21 -17.77 -13.30 18.76
CA MET A 21 -17.60 -13.94 20.08
C MET A 21 -16.38 -13.34 20.81
N CYS A 22 -16.64 -12.77 21.98
CA CYS A 22 -15.67 -12.62 23.07
C CYS A 22 -15.29 -14.01 23.57
N GLU A 23 -14.00 -14.32 23.69
CA GLU A 23 -13.55 -15.38 24.59
C GLU A 23 -12.21 -14.99 25.25
N ASN A 24 -12.26 -14.89 26.57
CA ASN A 24 -11.19 -14.45 27.45
C ASN A 24 -9.99 -15.40 27.42
N SER A 25 -8.79 -14.85 27.31
CA SER A 25 -7.58 -15.54 27.75
C SER A 25 -6.50 -14.54 28.13
N ASN A 26 -6.38 -14.33 29.44
CA ASN A 26 -5.38 -13.48 30.12
C ASN A 26 -3.92 -13.78 29.71
N THR A 27 -3.67 -14.92 29.08
CA THR A 27 -2.38 -15.30 28.49
C THR A 27 -2.00 -14.45 27.27
N TYR A 28 -2.96 -14.04 26.43
CA TYR A 28 -2.67 -13.16 25.28
C TYR A 28 -2.36 -11.72 25.71
N TYR A 29 -2.94 -11.25 26.82
CA TYR A 29 -2.71 -9.90 27.33
C TYR A 29 -1.31 -9.74 27.92
N LEU A 30 -0.85 -10.73 28.69
CA LEU A 30 0.50 -10.74 29.27
C LEU A 30 1.58 -10.85 28.17
N PHE A 31 1.35 -11.66 27.13
CA PHE A 31 2.26 -11.72 25.98
C PHE A 31 2.29 -10.40 25.19
N ARG A 32 1.13 -9.74 25.02
CA ARG A 32 1.06 -8.41 24.38
C ARG A 32 1.80 -7.33 25.17
N VAL A 33 1.62 -7.27 26.49
CA VAL A 33 2.29 -6.27 27.32
C VAL A 33 3.81 -6.49 27.33
N PHE A 34 4.28 -7.74 27.33
CA PHE A 34 5.72 -8.04 27.33
C PHE A 34 6.40 -7.71 25.99
N VAL A 35 5.73 -7.95 24.85
CA VAL A 35 6.22 -7.54 23.53
C VAL A 35 6.19 -6.01 23.37
N LEU A 36 5.14 -5.34 23.86
CA LEU A 36 5.02 -3.88 23.81
C LEU A 36 6.08 -3.17 24.67
N LEU A 37 6.45 -3.73 25.83
CA LEU A 37 7.49 -3.16 26.69
C LEU A 37 8.91 -3.35 26.15
N LEU A 38 9.18 -4.45 25.45
CA LEU A 38 10.46 -4.65 24.75
C LEU A 38 10.56 -3.81 23.47
N ALA A 39 9.44 -3.53 22.80
CA ALA A 39 9.39 -2.61 21.67
C ALA A 39 9.51 -1.13 22.11
N ALA A 40 8.88 -0.69 23.20
CA ALA A 40 8.90 0.72 23.58
C ALA A 40 10.32 1.30 23.82
N ILE A 41 11.32 0.48 24.15
CA ILE A 41 12.69 0.93 24.44
C ILE A 41 13.55 1.09 23.16
N SER A 42 13.08 0.64 21.98
CA SER A 42 13.79 0.80 20.69
C SER A 42 12.96 1.46 19.57
N PHE A 43 11.73 1.89 19.86
CA PHE A 43 10.78 2.33 18.84
C PHE A 43 10.54 3.85 18.79
N ALA A 44 10.97 4.61 19.81
CA ALA A 44 10.78 6.07 19.78
C ALA A 44 11.61 6.77 18.68
N ASP A 45 12.80 6.26 18.36
CA ASP A 45 13.65 6.82 17.30
C ASP A 45 13.49 6.14 15.92
N SER A 46 12.83 4.97 15.84
CA SER A 46 12.77 4.17 14.60
C SER A 46 11.43 4.23 13.85
N ILE A 47 10.33 4.63 14.50
CA ILE A 47 9.02 4.78 13.83
C ILE A 47 9.01 5.96 12.85
N GLN A 48 9.76 7.03 13.11
CA GLN A 48 9.87 8.16 12.18
C GLN A 48 10.59 7.78 10.86
N SER A 49 11.45 6.75 10.88
CA SER A 49 12.32 6.42 9.74
C SER A 49 11.83 5.26 8.86
N THR A 50 10.90 4.43 9.34
CA THR A 50 10.52 3.20 8.61
C THR A 50 9.35 3.42 7.62
N VAL A 51 8.59 4.51 7.76
CA VAL A 51 7.45 4.82 6.88
C VAL A 51 7.86 5.65 5.65
N ALA A 52 8.87 6.51 5.77
CA ALA A 52 9.31 7.38 4.67
C ALA A 52 10.55 6.80 3.97
N ARG A 53 10.35 6.02 2.91
CA ARG A 53 11.44 5.78 1.95
C ARG A 53 11.60 7.01 1.06
N THR A 54 12.86 7.32 0.78
CA THR A 54 13.38 8.53 0.11
C THR A 54 12.51 9.02 -1.04
N PRO A 55 12.14 10.32 -1.08
CA PRO A 55 11.52 10.92 -2.25
C PRO A 55 12.36 10.65 -3.51
N VAL A 56 11.72 10.28 -4.61
CA VAL A 56 12.38 10.31 -5.93
C VAL A 56 12.86 11.75 -6.13
N LYS A 57 14.15 11.92 -6.42
CA LYS A 57 14.81 13.24 -6.49
C LYS A 57 14.02 14.18 -7.41
N GLY A 58 13.50 15.27 -6.86
CA GLY A 58 12.73 16.29 -7.59
C GLY A 58 11.21 16.12 -7.55
N ILE A 59 10.71 15.03 -6.99
CA ILE A 59 9.28 14.75 -6.84
C ILE A 59 8.95 14.81 -5.34
N PRO A 60 8.30 15.89 -4.85
CA PRO A 60 7.65 15.84 -3.56
C PRO A 60 6.41 14.96 -3.74
N ALA A 61 6.56 13.63 -3.75
CA ALA A 61 5.43 12.71 -3.70
C ALA A 61 5.07 12.54 -2.21
N PRO A 62 4.05 13.23 -1.68
CA PRO A 62 3.58 13.00 -0.33
C PRO A 62 2.91 11.62 -0.19
N VAL A 63 2.65 10.95 -1.32
CA VAL A 63 2.14 9.58 -1.37
C VAL A 63 3.31 8.60 -1.43
N TYR A 64 3.44 7.80 -0.37
CA TYR A 64 4.39 6.70 -0.27
C TYR A 64 3.72 5.40 -0.72
N VAL A 65 4.38 4.69 -1.62
CA VAL A 65 3.87 3.44 -2.20
C VAL A 65 4.83 2.30 -1.84
N ARG A 66 4.29 1.20 -1.30
CA ARG A 66 5.10 0.01 -0.99
C ARG A 66 4.29 -1.28 -1.09
N SER A 67 4.97 -2.37 -1.44
CA SER A 67 4.43 -3.70 -1.18
C SER A 67 4.40 -3.99 0.33
N VAL A 68 3.37 -4.72 0.76
CA VAL A 68 3.13 -5.07 2.16
C VAL A 68 2.79 -6.55 2.30
N ASP A 69 3.23 -7.14 3.41
CA ASP A 69 2.85 -8.47 3.84
C ASP A 69 1.86 -8.38 5.02
N GLU A 70 1.39 -9.54 5.49
CA GLU A 70 0.41 -9.62 6.57
C GLU A 70 0.96 -9.13 7.91
N PHE A 71 2.26 -9.32 8.18
CA PHE A 71 2.87 -8.86 9.43
C PHE A 71 2.89 -7.33 9.48
N PHE A 72 3.23 -6.67 8.37
CA PHE A 72 3.18 -5.22 8.29
C PHE A 72 1.75 -4.69 8.46
N LEU A 73 0.75 -5.36 7.88
CA LEU A 73 -0.66 -4.95 8.03
C LEU A 73 -1.16 -5.07 9.48
N MET A 74 -0.61 -5.97 10.28
CA MET A 74 -0.95 -6.08 11.71
C MET A 74 -0.48 -4.88 12.55
N GLU A 75 0.49 -4.11 12.04
CA GLU A 75 0.98 -2.88 12.69
C GLU A 75 0.13 -1.65 12.35
N ILE A 76 -0.69 -1.73 11.30
CA ILE A 76 -1.55 -0.63 10.87
C ILE A 76 -2.91 -0.74 11.56
N LYS A 77 -3.29 0.34 12.25
CA LYS A 77 -4.54 0.40 13.00
C LYS A 77 -5.77 0.31 12.09
N GLU A 78 -5.77 1.06 10.99
CA GLU A 78 -6.89 1.23 10.08
C GLU A 78 -6.36 1.45 8.67
N TYR A 79 -7.00 0.82 7.68
CA TYR A 79 -6.71 1.01 6.27
C TYR A 79 -7.92 0.59 5.43
N HIS A 80 -8.10 1.24 4.30
CA HIS A 80 -9.08 0.82 3.30
C HIS A 80 -8.49 -0.24 2.38
N VAL A 81 -9.37 -1.09 1.82
CA VAL A 81 -8.96 -2.11 0.86
C VAL A 81 -9.69 -1.91 -0.45
N PHE A 82 -8.95 -1.85 -1.55
CA PHE A 82 -9.49 -1.88 -2.90
C PHE A 82 -8.91 -3.05 -3.68
N ASN A 83 -9.76 -3.83 -4.36
CA ASN A 83 -9.31 -4.96 -5.15
C ASN A 83 -9.32 -4.60 -6.64
N ALA A 84 -8.14 -4.34 -7.19
CA ALA A 84 -7.91 -4.01 -8.59
C ALA A 84 -7.31 -5.19 -9.39
N ARG A 85 -7.23 -6.39 -8.79
CA ARG A 85 -6.52 -7.52 -9.41
C ARG A 85 -7.26 -8.00 -10.65
N ALA A 86 -6.49 -8.31 -11.69
CA ALA A 86 -7.00 -8.87 -12.94
C ALA A 86 -6.57 -10.34 -13.16
N ALA A 87 -5.72 -10.88 -12.28
CA ALA A 87 -5.27 -12.28 -12.32
C ALA A 87 -5.06 -12.86 -10.91
N ASP A 88 -4.80 -14.16 -10.84
CA ASP A 88 -4.56 -14.89 -9.58
C ASP A 88 -3.21 -14.52 -8.93
N SER A 89 -2.22 -14.13 -9.73
CA SER A 89 -0.99 -13.54 -9.23
C SER A 89 -1.20 -12.05 -8.95
N TYR A 90 -0.98 -11.63 -7.71
CA TYR A 90 -1.18 -10.25 -7.28
C TYR A 90 -0.18 -9.84 -6.20
N VAL A 91 -0.08 -8.53 -6.01
CA VAL A 91 0.71 -7.89 -4.95
C VAL A 91 -0.22 -6.99 -4.14
N LYS A 92 -0.09 -7.00 -2.81
CA LYS A 92 -0.73 -6.05 -1.91
C LYS A 92 0.15 -4.80 -1.84
N VAL A 93 -0.36 -3.66 -2.30
CA VAL A 93 0.36 -2.38 -2.38
C VAL A 93 -0.34 -1.37 -1.48
N LEU A 94 0.38 -0.79 -0.53
CA LEU A 94 -0.15 0.25 0.35
C LEU A 94 0.25 1.63 -0.19
N PHE A 95 -0.74 2.49 -0.33
CA PHE A 95 -0.61 3.92 -0.58
C PHE A 95 -0.87 4.66 0.73
N SER A 96 0.12 5.40 1.20
CA SER A 96 0.09 6.10 2.48
C SER A 96 0.60 7.52 2.32
N THR A 97 0.31 8.38 3.29
CA THR A 97 0.69 9.80 3.24
C THR A 97 1.01 10.32 4.64
N THR A 98 1.75 11.43 4.72
CA THR A 98 2.00 12.17 5.98
C THR A 98 1.13 13.41 6.11
N THR A 99 0.40 13.79 5.06
CA THR A 99 -0.54 14.92 5.04
C THR A 99 -1.83 14.53 4.30
N VAL A 100 -2.91 15.26 4.49
CA VAL A 100 -4.14 15.03 3.70
C VAL A 100 -3.86 15.31 2.22
N ILE A 101 -4.18 14.34 1.35
CA ILE A 101 -4.03 14.43 -0.11
C ILE A 101 -5.41 14.43 -0.76
N LYS A 102 -5.64 15.37 -1.67
CA LYS A 102 -6.94 15.55 -2.32
C LYS A 102 -7.04 14.79 -3.63
N ASP A 103 -8.25 14.36 -3.94
CA ASP A 103 -8.63 13.70 -5.21
C ASP A 103 -7.72 12.51 -5.54
N PHE A 104 -7.49 11.63 -4.55
CA PHE A 104 -6.65 10.46 -4.75
C PHE A 104 -7.38 9.42 -5.60
N LYS A 105 -6.72 8.98 -6.68
CA LYS A 105 -7.26 8.01 -7.63
C LYS A 105 -6.30 6.87 -7.88
N VAL A 106 -6.85 5.66 -8.04
CA VAL A 106 -6.13 4.50 -8.59
C VAL A 106 -6.53 4.35 -10.05
N LEU A 107 -5.52 4.25 -10.90
CA LEU A 107 -5.67 4.25 -12.35
C LEU A 107 -5.25 2.89 -12.92
N LYS A 108 -5.97 2.43 -13.92
CA LYS A 108 -5.50 1.44 -14.88
C LYS A 108 -4.91 2.18 -16.07
N LEU A 109 -3.72 1.78 -16.46
CA LEU A 109 -3.01 2.34 -17.60
C LEU A 109 -3.06 1.34 -18.76
N SER A 110 -3.37 1.84 -19.95
CA SER A 110 -3.37 1.08 -21.20
C SER A 110 -2.82 1.97 -22.31
N GLU A 111 -2.54 1.39 -23.47
CA GLU A 111 -2.18 2.12 -24.70
C GLU A 111 -1.14 3.22 -24.45
N CYS A 112 0.15 2.83 -24.44
CA CYS A 112 1.22 3.80 -24.25
C CYS A 112 1.65 4.42 -25.59
N GLU A 113 1.81 5.73 -25.60
CA GLU A 113 2.42 6.48 -26.70
C GLU A 113 3.71 7.13 -26.20
N ILE A 114 4.67 7.31 -27.11
CA ILE A 114 5.92 8.01 -26.83
C ILE A 114 6.05 9.12 -27.85
N ASP A 115 6.15 10.36 -27.38
CA ASP A 115 6.33 11.52 -28.25
C ASP A 115 7.78 11.65 -28.76
N ASP A 116 8.01 12.60 -29.67
CA ASP A 116 9.33 12.88 -30.26
C ASP A 116 10.37 13.29 -29.21
N ASN A 117 9.94 13.68 -28.01
CA ASN A 117 10.78 14.08 -26.88
C ASN A 117 11.02 12.92 -25.90
N GLY A 118 10.50 11.72 -26.19
CA GLY A 118 10.62 10.54 -25.34
C GLY A 118 9.69 10.55 -24.13
N ARG A 119 8.70 11.45 -24.07
CA ARG A 119 7.70 11.45 -23.00
C ARG A 119 6.66 10.39 -23.27
N ILE A 120 6.37 9.62 -22.23
CA ILE A 120 5.39 8.54 -22.29
C ILE A 120 4.05 9.10 -21.85
N SER A 121 3.00 8.82 -22.61
CA SER A 121 1.61 9.04 -22.20
C SER A 121 0.87 7.71 -22.19
N PHE A 122 -0.22 7.64 -21.43
CA PHE A 122 -1.06 6.45 -21.31
C PHE A 122 -2.53 6.85 -21.50
N HIS A 123 -3.32 5.94 -22.07
CA HIS A 123 -4.75 5.96 -21.84
C HIS A 123 -5.05 5.54 -20.38
N GLU A 124 -5.93 6.28 -19.72
CA GLU A 124 -6.21 6.15 -18.29
C GLU A 124 -7.67 5.79 -18.02
N GLU A 125 -7.89 4.74 -17.23
CA GLU A 125 -9.20 4.38 -16.68
C GLU A 125 -9.14 4.53 -15.15
N THR A 126 -10.05 5.33 -14.55
CA THR A 126 -10.13 5.46 -13.10
C THR A 126 -10.83 4.24 -12.51
N LEU A 127 -10.11 3.44 -11.72
CA LEU A 127 -10.66 2.26 -11.06
C LEU A 127 -11.23 2.55 -9.67
N TYR A 128 -10.64 3.53 -8.98
CA TYR A 128 -11.03 3.94 -7.65
C TYR A 128 -10.75 5.43 -7.46
N GLU A 129 -11.61 6.09 -6.70
CA GLU A 129 -11.44 7.47 -6.29
C GLU A 129 -11.85 7.65 -4.84
N GLN A 130 -11.14 8.52 -4.13
CA GLN A 130 -11.55 9.03 -2.84
C GLN A 130 -11.22 10.52 -2.74
N PHE A 131 -12.12 11.27 -2.10
CA PHE A 131 -11.97 12.72 -1.98
C PHE A 131 -10.68 13.11 -1.27
N GLU A 132 -10.33 12.39 -0.20
CA GLU A 132 -9.11 12.61 0.58
C GLU A 132 -8.43 11.29 0.95
N LEU A 133 -7.12 11.22 0.79
CA LEU A 133 -6.25 10.22 1.39
C LEU A 133 -5.65 10.80 2.68
N LEU A 134 -5.97 10.15 3.79
CA LEU A 134 -5.63 10.58 5.13
C LEU A 134 -4.40 9.81 5.66
N PRO A 135 -3.50 10.45 6.41
CA PRO A 135 -2.35 9.76 7.02
C PRO A 135 -2.72 8.56 7.91
N GLU A 136 -3.82 8.69 8.64
CA GLU A 136 -4.35 7.71 9.57
C GLU A 136 -5.14 6.57 8.91
N CYS A 137 -5.56 6.75 7.65
CA CYS A 137 -6.33 5.77 6.89
C CYS A 137 -5.73 5.61 5.48
N PRO A 138 -4.57 4.93 5.36
CA PRO A 138 -4.00 4.57 4.07
C PRO A 138 -4.90 3.59 3.32
N ILE A 139 -4.64 3.41 2.03
CA ILE A 139 -5.36 2.46 1.18
C ILE A 139 -4.43 1.35 0.71
N MET A 140 -4.82 0.11 0.96
CA MET A 140 -4.20 -1.09 0.40
C MET A 140 -4.94 -1.47 -0.88
N VAL A 141 -4.22 -1.46 -1.99
CA VAL A 141 -4.72 -1.93 -3.28
C VAL A 141 -4.13 -3.29 -3.59
N ILE A 142 -4.98 -4.23 -3.96
CA ILE A 142 -4.57 -5.56 -4.45
C ILE A 142 -4.45 -5.45 -5.97
N MET A 143 -3.23 -5.51 -6.50
CA MET A 143 -2.92 -5.17 -7.90
C MET A 143 -2.27 -6.34 -8.62
N THR A 144 -2.51 -6.46 -9.92
CA THR A 144 -1.75 -7.35 -10.80
C THR A 144 -0.79 -6.53 -11.64
N PHE A 145 0.44 -7.02 -11.81
CA PHE A 145 1.47 -6.39 -12.65
C PHE A 145 1.73 -7.27 -13.87
N PHE A 146 1.56 -6.70 -15.07
CA PHE A 146 1.81 -7.39 -16.33
C PHE A 146 3.02 -6.84 -17.08
N GLY A 147 3.85 -7.72 -17.62
CA GLY A 147 4.93 -7.33 -18.54
C GLY A 147 5.86 -6.24 -17.98
N SER A 148 6.44 -5.45 -18.89
CA SER A 148 7.35 -4.34 -18.58
C SER A 148 6.75 -2.96 -18.80
N ILE A 149 5.61 -2.86 -19.50
CA ILE A 149 4.90 -1.59 -19.72
C ILE A 149 3.98 -1.35 -18.53
N PRO A 150 4.06 -0.17 -17.87
CA PRO A 150 3.21 0.14 -16.73
C PRO A 150 1.72 -0.01 -17.07
N ASN A 151 0.99 -0.71 -16.21
CA ASN A 151 -0.46 -0.94 -16.33
C ASN A 151 -1.25 -0.47 -15.10
N ASN A 152 -0.54 -0.02 -14.07
CA ASN A 152 -1.12 0.56 -12.87
C ASN A 152 -0.58 1.97 -12.70
N GLY A 153 -1.43 2.86 -12.19
CA GLY A 153 -1.04 4.21 -11.84
C GLY A 153 -1.85 4.74 -10.68
N PHE A 154 -1.50 5.94 -10.26
CA PHE A 154 -2.31 6.73 -9.34
C PHE A 154 -2.17 8.22 -9.67
N SER A 155 -3.15 9.00 -9.22
CA SER A 155 -3.09 10.45 -9.32
C SER A 155 -3.64 11.13 -8.08
N TYR A 156 -3.27 12.39 -7.91
CA TYR A 156 -3.78 13.28 -6.87
C TYR A 156 -3.61 14.74 -7.27
N ILE A 157 -4.26 15.64 -6.54
CA ILE A 157 -4.05 17.09 -6.66
C ILE A 157 -3.00 17.54 -5.63
N ASP A 158 -1.91 18.16 -6.10
CA ASP A 158 -0.88 18.70 -5.23
C ASP A 158 -1.29 20.04 -4.57
N LYS A 159 -0.41 20.57 -3.71
CA LYS A 159 -0.65 21.81 -2.97
C LYS A 159 -0.86 23.04 -3.87
N ASP A 160 -0.36 23.00 -5.10
CA ASP A 160 -0.45 24.08 -6.07
C ASP A 160 -1.67 23.91 -6.99
N GLY A 161 -2.51 22.89 -6.75
CA GLY A 161 -3.71 22.58 -7.53
C GLY A 161 -3.43 21.78 -8.81
N THR A 162 -2.20 21.27 -8.99
CA THR A 162 -1.81 20.51 -10.18
C THR A 162 -2.13 19.03 -10.01
N THR A 163 -2.76 18.41 -11.00
CA THR A 163 -2.93 16.95 -11.03
C THR A 163 -1.58 16.30 -11.32
N ARG A 164 -1.09 15.52 -10.36
CA ARG A 164 0.15 14.72 -10.48
C ARG A 164 -0.21 13.28 -10.76
N LYS A 165 0.48 12.66 -11.71
CA LYS A 165 0.20 11.29 -12.14
C LYS A 165 1.45 10.44 -12.09
N PHE A 166 1.30 9.20 -11.66
CA PHE A 166 2.42 8.31 -11.42
C PHE A 166 2.07 6.92 -11.91
N THR A 167 3.03 6.28 -12.57
CA THR A 167 3.00 4.84 -12.78
C THR A 167 3.32 4.13 -11.47
N VAL A 168 2.80 2.91 -11.33
CA VAL A 168 3.17 1.98 -10.26
C VAL A 168 3.66 0.70 -10.93
N ASN A 169 4.92 0.37 -10.70
CA ASN A 169 5.57 -0.78 -11.30
C ASN A 169 6.13 -1.72 -10.24
N LEU A 170 6.30 -2.99 -10.61
CA LEU A 170 7.02 -3.96 -9.81
C LEU A 170 8.39 -4.19 -10.45
N SER A 171 9.44 -3.86 -9.73
CA SER A 171 10.81 -4.05 -10.19
C SER A 171 11.08 -5.53 -10.44
N GLY A 172 11.40 -5.89 -11.68
CA GLY A 172 11.81 -7.25 -12.02
C GLY A 172 13.16 -7.65 -11.41
N LYS A 173 13.92 -6.69 -10.88
CA LYS A 173 15.25 -6.91 -10.28
C LYS A 173 15.18 -7.34 -8.82
N ASP A 174 14.37 -6.65 -8.01
CA ASP A 174 14.32 -6.85 -6.56
C ASP A 174 12.91 -7.03 -5.99
N GLY A 175 11.88 -7.05 -6.84
CA GLY A 175 10.49 -7.25 -6.46
C GLY A 175 9.89 -6.08 -5.66
N ARG A 176 10.54 -4.91 -5.65
CA ARG A 176 10.02 -3.73 -4.97
C ARG A 176 9.06 -2.97 -5.87
N VAL A 177 8.10 -2.30 -5.24
CA VAL A 177 7.25 -1.36 -5.95
C VAL A 177 8.04 -0.09 -6.20
N GLU A 178 7.99 0.38 -7.44
CA GLU A 178 8.62 1.61 -7.93
C GLU A 178 7.53 2.52 -8.51
N ILE A 179 7.72 3.83 -8.41
CA ILE A 179 6.81 4.83 -8.96
C ILE A 179 7.59 5.83 -9.80
N GLU A 180 6.98 6.27 -10.90
CA GLU A 180 7.56 7.26 -11.81
C GLU A 180 6.47 8.18 -12.33
N GLU A 181 6.73 9.49 -12.31
CA GLU A 181 5.83 10.50 -12.86
C GLU A 181 5.88 10.48 -14.40
N TYR A 182 4.73 10.65 -15.05
CA TYR A 182 4.60 10.64 -16.51
C TYR A 182 3.74 11.80 -17.01
#